data_AF-A0AA51D775-F1
#
_entry.id   AF-A0AA51D775-F1
#
_cell.length_a   1.000
_cell.length_b   1.000
_cell.length_c   1.000
_cell.angle_alpha   90.00
_cell.angle_beta   90.00
_cell.angle_gamma   90.00
#
_symmetry.space_group_name_H-M   'P 1'
#
loop_
_entity.id
_entity.type
_entity.pdbx_description
1 polymer ?
#
loop_
_entity_poly.entity_id
_entity_poly.type
_entity_poly.pdbx_seq_one_letter_code
_entity_poly.pdbx_strand_id
1 'polypeptide(L)'
;MNYFKQSKNIFDEFFEHRDMLIIQHMNGDINKKEYLELNYKYMLEKNIKPFQRIDSFEKGMYNYQYYNMMAKYHRMIAQEIKDKGKHISFYSKYLNDADYYYNEKDKTTFRLLRFLQYENVEAYYIKMESTILEGKLYEIVLNDYEYAVLHSKSLWLLEVLKKENVFSDKKKKSVIDYYVNSKY
;
A
#
# COMPACT_ATOMS: atom_id res chain seq x y z
N MET A 1 19.31 12.35 34.99
CA MET A 1 18.06 12.17 34.22
C MET A 1 18.22 10.94 33.35
N ASN A 2 17.65 9.81 33.78
CA ASN A 2 17.59 8.61 32.95
C ASN A 2 16.50 8.82 31.90
N TYR A 3 16.91 9.14 30.67
CA TYR A 3 16.03 9.02 29.51
C TYR A 3 15.75 7.53 29.31
N PHE A 4 14.61 7.05 29.81
CA PHE A 4 14.07 5.77 29.39
C PHE A 4 13.84 5.86 27.87
N LYS A 5 14.75 5.30 27.09
CA LYS A 5 14.57 5.12 25.65
C LYS A 5 13.44 4.09 25.52
N GLN A 6 12.22 4.57 25.31
CA GLN A 6 11.06 3.71 25.10
C GLN A 6 11.43 2.72 24.00
N SER A 7 11.41 1.42 24.30
CA SER A 7 11.76 0.39 23.32
C SER A 7 10.76 0.47 22.19
N LYS A 8 11.22 0.83 20.99
CA LYS A 8 10.37 0.88 19.79
C LYS A 8 9.79 -0.51 19.54
N ASN A 9 8.49 -0.55 19.27
CA ASN A 9 7.85 -1.80 18.89
C ASN A 9 8.05 -2.04 17.37
N ILE A 10 7.65 -3.22 16.89
CA ILE A 10 7.82 -3.59 15.47
C ILE A 10 7.09 -2.66 14.49
N PHE A 11 5.94 -2.10 14.89
CA PHE A 11 5.19 -1.15 14.08
C PHE A 11 5.92 0.17 14.00
N ASP A 12 6.43 0.68 15.12
CA ASP A 12 7.20 1.93 15.17
C ASP A 12 8.41 1.82 14.23
N GLU A 13 9.21 0.74 14.35
CA GLU A 13 10.38 0.54 13.47
C GLU A 13 9.98 0.49 11.98
N PHE A 14 8.89 -0.22 11.65
CA PHE A 14 8.43 -0.38 10.29
C PHE A 14 7.91 0.93 9.67
N PHE A 15 7.04 1.65 10.38
CA PHE A 15 6.42 2.88 9.87
C PHE A 15 7.41 4.04 9.83
N GLU A 16 8.29 4.19 10.83
CA GLU A 16 9.34 5.21 10.80
C GLU A 16 10.31 5.02 9.63
N HIS A 17 10.72 3.76 9.36
CA HIS A 17 11.60 3.48 8.22
C HIS A 17 10.91 3.83 6.89
N ARG A 18 9.63 3.48 6.76
CA ARG A 18 8.82 3.80 5.59
C ARG A 18 8.72 5.31 5.39
N ASP A 19 8.41 6.06 6.44
CA ASP A 19 8.22 7.51 6.38
C ASP A 19 9.53 8.22 6.06
N MET A 20 10.65 7.76 6.62
CA MET A 20 12.00 8.22 6.26
C MET A 20 12.26 8.07 4.75
N LEU A 21 11.95 6.90 4.16
CA LEU A 21 12.15 6.68 2.71
C LEU A 21 11.19 7.51 1.86
N ILE A 22 9.97 7.78 2.35
CA ILE A 22 9.03 8.70 1.67
C ILE A 22 9.60 10.11 1.62
N ILE A 23 10.14 10.61 2.74
CA ILE A 23 10.74 11.94 2.82
C ILE A 23 11.94 12.04 1.87
N GLN A 24 12.85 11.07 1.87
CA GLN A 24 13.98 11.05 0.94
C GLN A 24 13.52 11.07 -0.53
N HIS A 25 12.47 10.31 -0.85
CA HIS A 25 11.93 10.30 -2.21
C HIS A 25 11.29 11.64 -2.59
N MET A 26 10.51 12.23 -1.68
CA MET A 26 9.87 13.55 -1.91
C MET A 26 10.88 14.68 -2.08
N ASN A 27 12.01 14.62 -1.37
CA ASN A 27 13.11 15.57 -1.51
C ASN A 27 13.94 15.35 -2.79
N GLY A 28 13.75 14.23 -3.49
CA GLY A 28 14.53 13.85 -4.66
C GLY A 28 15.89 13.21 -4.34
N ASP A 29 16.15 12.88 -3.06
CA ASP A 29 17.38 12.22 -2.62
C ASP A 29 17.48 10.80 -3.17
N ILE A 30 16.33 10.13 -3.33
CA ILE A 30 16.21 8.82 -3.96
C ILE A 30 15.12 8.84 -5.02
N ASN A 31 15.35 8.14 -6.12
CA ASN A 31 14.35 7.94 -7.16
C ASN A 31 13.37 6.82 -6.77
N LYS A 32 12.30 6.67 -7.58
CA LYS A 32 11.24 5.67 -7.33
C LYS A 32 11.75 4.23 -7.29
N LYS A 33 12.73 3.90 -8.12
CA LYS A 33 13.32 2.56 -8.14
C LYS A 33 14.10 2.30 -6.85
N GLU A 34 14.95 3.24 -6.46
CA GLU A 34 15.72 3.18 -5.21
C GLU A 34 14.79 3.08 -4.00
N TYR A 35 13.70 3.86 -3.97
CA TYR A 35 12.68 3.74 -2.94
C TYR A 35 12.13 2.31 -2.81
N LEU A 36 11.78 1.66 -3.93
CA LEU A 36 11.25 0.29 -3.90
C LEU A 36 12.33 -0.74 -3.51
N GLU A 37 13.56 -0.58 -3.99
CA GLU A 37 14.68 -1.47 -3.67
C GLU A 37 15.09 -1.38 -2.19
N LEU A 38 15.18 -0.18 -1.63
CA LEU A 38 15.53 0.05 -0.22
C LEU A 38 14.46 -0.52 0.71
N ASN A 39 13.18 -0.30 0.39
CA ASN A 39 12.07 -0.89 1.12
C ASN A 39 12.09 -2.42 1.09
N TYR A 40 12.33 -3.02 -0.09
CA TYR A 40 12.43 -4.47 -0.22
C TYR A 40 13.62 -5.04 0.56
N LYS A 41 14.78 -4.38 0.48
CA LYS A 41 15.98 -4.76 1.24
C LYS A 41 15.72 -4.73 2.75
N TYR A 42 15.08 -3.67 3.25
CA TYR A 42 14.69 -3.56 4.65
C TYR A 42 13.80 -4.73 5.08
N MET A 43 12.80 -5.10 4.26
CA MET A 43 11.92 -6.24 4.56
C MET A 43 12.68 -7.55 4.72
N LEU A 44 13.67 -7.81 3.85
CA LEU A 44 14.49 -9.02 3.91
C LEU A 44 15.41 -9.02 5.14
N GLU A 45 16.13 -7.92 5.39
CA GLU A 45 17.10 -7.81 6.49
C GLU A 45 16.43 -7.90 7.87
N LYS A 46 15.25 -7.29 8.02
CA LYS A 46 14.47 -7.33 9.26
C LYS A 46 13.56 -8.56 9.36
N ASN A 47 13.57 -9.45 8.36
CA ASN A 47 12.71 -10.64 8.30
C ASN A 47 11.22 -10.29 8.54
N ILE A 48 10.79 -9.17 7.95
CA ILE A 48 9.43 -8.63 8.04
C ILE A 48 8.47 -9.64 7.44
N LYS A 49 7.47 -10.05 8.23
CA LYS A 49 6.42 -10.98 7.80
C LYS A 49 5.05 -10.44 8.19
N PRO A 50 4.02 -10.65 7.34
CA PRO A 50 2.67 -10.26 7.67
C PRO A 50 2.12 -11.10 8.83
N PHE A 51 1.29 -10.48 9.65
CA PHE A 51 0.55 -11.15 10.71
C PHE A 51 -0.58 -12.01 10.13
N GLN A 52 -0.74 -13.24 10.63
CA GLN A 52 -1.81 -14.12 10.17
C GLN A 52 -3.20 -13.63 10.60
N ARG A 53 -3.30 -13.08 11.82
CA ARG A 53 -4.52 -12.52 12.40
C ARG A 53 -4.43 -11.00 12.45
N ILE A 54 -5.51 -10.34 12.03
CA ILE A 54 -5.69 -8.89 12.13
C ILE A 54 -6.71 -8.68 13.25
N ASP A 55 -6.19 -8.39 14.44
CA ASP A 55 -6.95 -8.10 15.67
C ASP A 55 -6.57 -6.72 16.25
N SER A 56 -5.87 -5.91 15.47
CA SER A 56 -5.58 -4.51 15.74
C SER A 56 -5.47 -3.73 14.43
N PHE A 57 -5.65 -2.42 14.52
CA PHE A 57 -5.47 -1.50 13.40
C PHE A 57 -4.04 -1.57 12.84
N GLU A 58 -3.04 -1.56 13.72
CA GLU A 58 -1.62 -1.55 13.38
C GLU A 58 -1.23 -2.78 12.57
N LYS A 59 -1.73 -3.97 12.96
CA LYS A 59 -1.50 -5.21 12.19
C LYS A 59 -2.13 -5.15 10.80
N GLY A 60 -3.33 -4.58 10.69
CA GLY A 60 -3.99 -4.40 9.41
C GLY A 60 -3.22 -3.46 8.49
N MET A 61 -2.82 -2.29 9.00
CA MET A 61 -2.03 -1.31 8.26
C MET A 61 -0.65 -1.84 7.88
N TYR A 62 0.02 -2.52 8.81
CA TYR A 62 1.32 -3.14 8.59
C TYR A 62 1.25 -4.17 7.46
N ASN A 63 0.28 -5.09 7.51
CA ASN A 63 0.10 -6.08 6.45
C ASN A 63 -0.23 -5.42 5.11
N TYR A 64 -1.07 -4.38 5.11
CA TYR A 64 -1.42 -3.65 3.90
C TYR A 64 -0.18 -3.03 3.26
N GLN A 65 0.64 -2.33 4.04
CA GLN A 65 1.88 -1.72 3.53
C GLN A 65 2.85 -2.79 3.05
N TYR A 66 3.04 -3.87 3.81
CA TYR A 66 3.88 -4.99 3.42
C TYR A 66 3.50 -5.52 2.02
N TYR A 67 2.23 -5.89 1.83
CA TYR A 67 1.78 -6.45 0.55
C TYR A 67 1.81 -5.44 -0.58
N ASN A 68 1.47 -4.17 -0.33
CA ASN A 68 1.54 -3.12 -1.34
C ASN A 68 2.98 -2.88 -1.84
N MET A 69 3.94 -2.87 -0.93
CA MET A 69 5.36 -2.66 -1.25
C MET A 69 5.93 -3.85 -2.01
N MET A 70 5.64 -5.07 -1.58
CA MET A 70 6.03 -6.30 -2.28
C MET A 70 5.45 -6.34 -3.71
N ALA A 71 4.18 -5.99 -3.88
CA ALA A 71 3.54 -5.93 -5.19
C ALA A 71 4.23 -4.90 -6.12
N LYS A 72 4.49 -3.68 -5.61
CA LYS A 72 5.16 -2.63 -6.38
C LYS A 72 6.59 -3.04 -6.79
N TYR A 73 7.35 -3.66 -5.88
CA TYR A 73 8.69 -4.15 -6.18
C TYR A 73 8.68 -5.23 -7.27
N HIS A 74 7.84 -6.27 -7.13
CA HIS A 74 7.78 -7.35 -8.13
C HIS A 74 7.30 -6.83 -9.49
N ARG A 75 6.37 -5.87 -9.52
CA ARG A 75 5.93 -5.21 -10.75
C ARG A 75 7.08 -4.46 -11.44
N MET A 76 7.91 -3.75 -10.66
CA MET A 76 9.10 -3.05 -11.17
C MET A 76 10.11 -4.04 -11.76
N ILE A 77 10.42 -5.13 -11.06
CA ILE A 77 11.36 -6.15 -11.55
C ILE A 77 10.83 -6.82 -12.82
N ALA A 78 9.53 -7.13 -12.89
CA ALA A 78 8.90 -7.64 -14.11
C ALA A 78 9.15 -6.69 -15.29
N GLN A 79 8.88 -5.39 -15.10
CA GLN A 79 9.11 -4.39 -16.14
C GLN A 79 10.58 -4.34 -16.59
N GLU A 80 11.54 -4.37 -15.66
CA GLU A 80 12.96 -4.41 -16.03
C GLU A 80 13.36 -5.65 -16.83
N ILE A 81 12.80 -6.81 -16.51
CA ILE A 81 13.06 -8.05 -17.24
C ILE A 81 12.57 -7.94 -18.67
N LYS A 82 11.38 -7.35 -18.85
CA LYS A 82 10.79 -7.09 -20.17
C LYS A 82 11.67 -6.12 -20.97
N ASP A 83 12.09 -5.02 -20.36
CA ASP A 83 12.88 -3.97 -21.03
C ASP A 83 14.27 -4.48 -21.41
N LYS A 84 14.87 -5.35 -20.60
CA LYS A 84 16.17 -5.99 -20.87
C LYS A 84 16.07 -7.15 -21.88
N GLY A 85 14.88 -7.45 -22.42
CA GLY A 85 14.68 -8.55 -23.37
C GLY A 85 14.98 -9.93 -22.79
N LYS A 86 14.91 -10.09 -21.47
CA LYS A 86 15.17 -11.37 -20.79
C LYS A 86 14.02 -12.35 -21.05
N HIS A 87 14.28 -13.63 -20.74
CA HIS A 87 13.34 -14.71 -21.01
C HIS A 87 11.95 -14.46 -20.38
N ILE A 88 10.90 -14.66 -21.19
CA ILE A 88 9.49 -14.34 -20.85
C ILE A 88 8.98 -15.07 -19.60
N SER A 89 9.55 -16.22 -19.25
CA SER A 89 9.19 -16.95 -18.03
C SER A 89 9.51 -16.16 -16.76
N PHE A 90 10.63 -15.43 -16.72
CA PHE A 90 10.96 -14.60 -15.56
C PHE A 90 10.02 -13.40 -15.44
N TYR A 91 9.67 -12.77 -16.57
CA TYR A 91 8.68 -11.68 -16.59
C TYR A 91 7.35 -12.16 -16.02
N SER A 92 6.87 -13.31 -16.49
CA SER A 92 5.61 -13.90 -16.07
C SER A 92 5.62 -14.27 -14.58
N LYS A 93 6.73 -14.80 -14.09
CA LYS A 93 6.91 -15.10 -12.65
C LYS A 93 6.72 -13.86 -11.78
N TYR A 94 7.49 -12.79 -12.03
CA TYR A 94 7.41 -11.58 -11.22
C TYR A 94 6.06 -10.87 -11.37
N LEU A 95 5.40 -11.00 -12.53
CA LEU A 95 4.05 -10.49 -12.70
C LEU A 95 3.04 -11.24 -11.82
N ASN A 96 3.10 -12.57 -11.81
CA ASN A 96 2.26 -13.41 -10.96
C ASN A 96 2.49 -13.13 -9.47
N ASP A 97 3.74 -12.93 -9.06
CA ASP A 97 4.08 -12.56 -7.68
C ASP A 97 3.46 -11.19 -7.32
N ALA A 98 3.55 -10.20 -8.23
CA ALA A 98 2.93 -8.90 -8.01
C ALA A 98 1.40 -8.99 -7.87
N ASP A 99 0.75 -9.79 -8.72
CA ASP A 99 -0.71 -9.99 -8.68
C ASP A 99 -1.13 -10.73 -7.39
N TYR A 100 -0.36 -11.73 -6.96
CA TYR A 100 -0.54 -12.39 -5.67
C TYR A 100 -0.51 -11.37 -4.52
N TYR A 101 0.53 -10.52 -4.46
CA TYR A 101 0.66 -9.54 -3.39
C TYR A 101 -0.43 -8.46 -3.45
N TYR A 102 -0.86 -8.01 -4.63
CA TYR A 102 -2.00 -7.10 -4.73
C TYR A 102 -3.30 -7.74 -4.22
N ASN A 103 -3.52 -9.03 -4.51
CA ASN A 103 -4.67 -9.77 -3.98
C ASN A 103 -4.61 -9.90 -2.45
N GLU A 104 -3.46 -10.25 -1.88
CA GLU A 104 -3.28 -10.33 -0.42
C GLU A 104 -3.42 -8.96 0.27
N LYS A 105 -2.99 -7.87 -0.38
CA LYS A 105 -3.22 -6.50 0.07
C LYS A 105 -4.72 -6.19 0.16
N ASP A 106 -5.51 -6.55 -0.85
CA ASP A 106 -6.95 -6.31 -0.86
C ASP A 106 -7.70 -7.21 0.15
N LYS A 107 -7.28 -8.47 0.32
CA LYS A 107 -7.81 -9.35 1.39
C LYS A 107 -7.50 -8.81 2.79
N THR A 108 -6.29 -8.31 3.00
CA THR A 108 -5.90 -7.67 4.26
C THR A 108 -6.74 -6.44 4.53
N THR A 109 -6.96 -5.60 3.50
CA THR A 109 -7.83 -4.43 3.58
C THR A 109 -9.22 -4.83 4.06
N PHE A 110 -9.83 -5.84 3.42
CA PHE A 110 -11.13 -6.35 3.83
C PHE A 110 -11.15 -6.84 5.29
N ARG A 111 -10.13 -7.57 5.73
CA ARG A 111 -10.03 -8.06 7.11
C ARG A 111 -9.87 -6.92 8.12
N LEU A 112 -9.11 -5.89 7.79
CA LEU A 112 -9.00 -4.68 8.61
C LEU A 112 -10.35 -3.95 8.71
N LEU A 113 -11.04 -3.74 7.59
CA LEU A 113 -12.35 -3.08 7.58
C LEU A 113 -13.39 -3.85 8.39
N ARG A 114 -13.38 -5.19 8.32
CA ARG A 114 -14.23 -6.03 9.17
C ARG A 114 -13.89 -5.93 10.65
N PHE A 115 -12.60 -5.83 11.00
CA PHE A 115 -12.18 -5.61 12.38
C PHE A 115 -12.70 -4.27 12.92
N LEU A 116 -12.65 -3.22 12.10
CA LEU A 116 -13.20 -1.89 12.39
C LEU A 116 -14.73 -1.80 12.23
N GLN A 117 -15.40 -2.89 11.86
CA GLN A 117 -16.85 -2.95 11.64
C GLN A 117 -17.36 -1.92 10.61
N TYR A 118 -16.49 -1.46 9.71
CA TYR A 118 -16.76 -0.37 8.76
C TYR A 118 -17.20 0.96 9.42
N GLU A 119 -16.96 1.13 10.73
CA GLU A 119 -17.27 2.38 11.44
C GLU A 119 -16.30 3.49 11.01
N ASN A 120 -16.84 4.68 10.78
CA ASN A 120 -16.08 5.87 10.36
C ASN A 120 -15.20 5.66 9.12
N VAL A 121 -15.65 4.81 8.20
CA VAL A 121 -14.98 4.56 6.91
C VAL A 121 -15.69 5.34 5.79
N GLU A 122 -14.90 6.03 4.96
CA GLU A 122 -15.36 6.56 3.69
C GLU A 122 -14.55 5.98 2.54
N ALA A 123 -15.21 5.60 1.44
CA ALA A 123 -14.53 5.18 0.22
C ALA A 123 -15.10 5.88 -1.01
N TYR A 124 -14.25 6.19 -1.98
CA TYR A 124 -14.64 6.91 -3.19
C TYR A 124 -13.60 6.76 -4.31
N TYR A 125 -14.01 7.00 -5.55
CA TYR A 125 -13.08 7.07 -6.68
C TYR A 125 -12.14 8.28 -6.56
N ILE A 126 -10.87 8.09 -6.93
CA ILE A 126 -9.86 9.14 -6.94
C ILE A 126 -9.76 9.76 -8.33
N LYS A 127 -9.64 11.09 -8.40
CA LYS A 127 -9.25 11.81 -9.61
C LYS A 127 -7.76 11.56 -9.90
N MET A 128 -7.47 10.91 -11.02
CA MET A 128 -6.12 10.56 -11.44
C MET A 128 -5.71 11.34 -12.69
N GLU A 129 -4.45 11.75 -12.78
CA GLU A 129 -3.89 12.23 -14.06
C GLU A 129 -3.72 11.08 -15.08
N SER A 130 -3.52 9.86 -14.58
CA SER A 130 -3.36 8.68 -15.43
C SER A 130 -4.70 8.22 -16.00
N THR A 131 -4.85 8.32 -17.33
CA THR A 131 -6.03 7.82 -18.07
C THR A 131 -6.29 6.33 -17.88
N ILE A 132 -5.25 5.54 -17.56
CA ILE A 132 -5.37 4.10 -17.32
C ILE A 132 -6.05 3.80 -15.97
N LEU A 133 -5.77 4.64 -14.96
CA LEU A 133 -6.23 4.47 -13.57
C LEU A 133 -7.49 5.28 -13.25
N GLU A 134 -7.77 6.32 -14.03
CA GLU A 134 -8.96 7.15 -13.91
C GLU A 134 -10.24 6.29 -13.93
N GLY A 135 -11.09 6.46 -12.92
CA GLY A 135 -12.31 5.67 -12.75
C GLY A 135 -12.12 4.20 -12.33
N LYS A 136 -10.89 3.77 -12.01
CA LYS A 136 -10.59 2.41 -11.53
C LYS A 136 -9.98 2.39 -10.13
N LEU A 137 -9.14 3.38 -9.82
CA LEU A 137 -8.53 3.50 -8.50
C LEU A 137 -9.52 4.19 -7.55
N TYR A 138 -9.73 3.58 -6.40
CA TYR A 138 -10.52 4.17 -5.33
C TYR A 138 -9.71 4.20 -4.02
N GLU A 139 -10.06 5.18 -3.20
CA GLU A 139 -9.51 5.42 -1.87
C GLU A 139 -10.46 4.88 -0.83
N ILE A 140 -9.91 4.41 0.29
CA ILE A 140 -10.64 4.10 1.51
C ILE A 140 -9.95 4.85 2.64
N VAL A 141 -10.66 5.77 3.27
CA VAL A 141 -10.22 6.63 4.36
C VAL A 141 -10.80 6.10 5.65
N LEU A 142 -9.92 5.88 6.64
CA LEU A 142 -10.31 5.46 7.98
C LEU A 142 -10.30 6.70 8.88
N ASN A 143 -11.46 7.34 9.07
CA ASN A 143 -11.53 8.69 9.65
C ASN A 143 -11.11 8.76 11.13
N ASP A 144 -11.15 7.64 11.85
CA ASP A 144 -10.66 7.56 13.23
C ASP A 144 -9.12 7.62 13.35
N TYR A 145 -8.41 7.50 12.24
CA TYR A 145 -6.96 7.38 12.21
C TYR A 145 -6.35 8.42 11.27
N GLU A 146 -5.54 9.31 11.83
CA GLU A 146 -4.92 10.39 11.07
C GLU A 146 -4.07 9.83 9.91
N TYR A 147 -4.32 10.32 8.70
CA TYR A 147 -3.65 9.91 7.45
C TYR A 147 -3.73 8.42 7.09
N ALA A 148 -4.64 7.65 7.69
CA ALA A 148 -4.83 6.24 7.37
C ALA A 148 -5.64 6.06 6.09
N VAL A 149 -4.92 5.90 4.98
CA VAL A 149 -5.50 5.83 3.64
C VAL A 149 -5.08 4.55 2.93
N LEU A 150 -6.07 3.83 2.40
CA LEU A 150 -5.89 2.61 1.63
C LEU A 150 -6.33 2.85 0.18
N HIS A 151 -5.72 2.12 -0.74
CA HIS A 151 -5.99 2.23 -2.17
C HIS A 151 -6.26 0.86 -2.75
N SER A 152 -7.27 0.74 -3.60
CA SER A 152 -7.52 -0.49 -4.34
C SER A 152 -8.16 -0.24 -5.70
N LYS A 153 -8.11 -1.28 -6.54
CA LYS A 153 -8.79 -1.38 -7.84
C LYS A 153 -9.66 -2.64 -7.91
N SER A 154 -9.75 -3.38 -6.79
CA SER A 154 -10.44 -4.65 -6.75
C SER A 154 -11.94 -4.45 -6.87
N LEU A 155 -12.54 -5.06 -7.88
CA LEU A 155 -13.99 -5.00 -8.06
C LEU A 155 -14.72 -5.72 -6.92
N TRP A 156 -14.19 -6.85 -6.42
CA TRP A 156 -14.85 -7.57 -5.32
C TRP A 156 -14.86 -6.76 -4.03
N LEU A 157 -13.77 -6.05 -3.73
CA LEU A 157 -13.68 -5.22 -2.53
C LEU A 157 -14.55 -3.97 -2.67
N LEU A 158 -14.61 -3.39 -3.88
CA LEU A 158 -15.54 -2.31 -4.20
C LEU A 158 -16.99 -2.70 -3.93
N GLU A 159 -17.43 -3.87 -4.39
CA GLU A 159 -18.80 -4.34 -4.17
C GLU A 159 -19.10 -4.58 -2.70
N VAL A 160 -18.11 -5.03 -1.90
CA VAL A 160 -18.24 -5.08 -0.44
C VAL A 160 -18.45 -3.69 0.15
N LEU A 161 -17.63 -2.70 -0.22
CA LEU A 161 -17.74 -1.32 0.30
C LEU A 161 -19.10 -0.69 -0.03
N LYS A 162 -19.63 -0.95 -1.23
CA LYS A 162 -20.99 -0.52 -1.62
C LYS A 162 -22.06 -1.20 -0.77
N LYS A 163 -21.95 -2.50 -0.55
CA LYS A 163 -22.90 -3.27 0.26
C LYS A 163 -22.95 -2.78 1.72
N GLU A 164 -21.80 -2.41 2.27
CA GLU A 164 -21.69 -1.84 3.63
C GLU A 164 -22.03 -0.34 3.67
N ASN A 165 -22.49 0.26 2.56
CA ASN A 165 -22.88 1.68 2.44
C ASN A 165 -21.78 2.70 2.80
N VAL A 166 -20.50 2.31 2.69
CA VAL A 166 -19.35 3.20 2.92
C VAL A 166 -18.73 3.75 1.62
N PHE A 167 -19.20 3.30 0.46
CA PHE A 167 -18.71 3.75 -0.84
C PHE A 167 -19.57 4.87 -1.45
N SER A 168 -18.91 5.91 -1.97
CA SER A 168 -19.53 6.97 -2.76
C SER A 168 -19.02 6.94 -4.21
N ASP A 169 -19.94 6.93 -5.17
CA ASP A 169 -19.61 7.01 -6.61
C ASP A 169 -19.04 8.37 -7.04
N LYS A 170 -19.00 9.36 -6.14
CA LYS A 170 -18.39 10.66 -6.40
C LYS A 170 -16.87 10.52 -6.54
N LYS A 171 -16.30 11.22 -7.53
CA LYS A 171 -14.84 11.35 -7.66
C LYS A 171 -14.33 12.47 -6.76
N LYS A 172 -13.40 12.16 -5.86
CA LYS A 172 -12.72 13.16 -5.01
C LYS A 172 -11.22 13.21 -5.35
N LYS A 173 -10.55 14.29 -4.93
CA LYS A 173 -9.08 14.28 -4.85
C LYS A 173 -8.67 13.35 -3.71
N SER A 174 -7.50 12.71 -3.82
CA SER A 174 -6.98 11.87 -2.75
C SER A 174 -6.67 12.71 -1.51
N VAL A 175 -6.88 12.16 -0.30
CA VAL A 175 -6.42 12.81 0.95
C VAL A 175 -4.91 13.02 0.94
N ILE A 176 -4.19 12.16 0.22
CA ILE A 176 -2.74 12.22 0.00
C ILE A 176 -2.42 12.54 -1.48
N ASP A 177 -3.15 13.51 -2.06
CA ASP A 177 -3.03 13.92 -3.48
C ASP A 177 -1.58 14.18 -3.92
N TYR A 178 -0.79 14.84 -3.06
CA TYR A 178 0.63 15.12 -3.33
C TYR A 178 1.48 13.85 -3.50
N TYR A 179 1.07 12.73 -2.91
CA TYR A 179 1.75 11.44 -2.99
C TYR A 179 1.19 10.56 -4.12
N VAL A 180 -0.10 10.70 -4.46
CA VAL A 180 -0.78 9.84 -5.46
C VAL A 180 -0.68 10.40 -6.88
N ASN A 181 -0.68 11.72 -7.04
CA ASN A 181 -0.60 12.42 -8.34
C ASN A 181 0.79 13.00 -8.65
N SER A 182 1.82 12.66 -7.86
CA SER A 182 3.20 12.93 -8.29
C SER A 182 3.50 12.14 -9.57
N LYS A 183 3.78 12.87 -10.66
CA LYS A 183 4.06 12.26 -11.97
C LYS A 183 5.18 11.24 -11.84
N TYR A 184 4.86 10.03 -12.29
CA TYR A 184 5.77 8.90 -12.42
C TYR A 184 6.74 9.05 -13.58
#